data_AF-A0A0K2VA79-F1
#
_entry.id   AF-A0A0K2VA79-F1
#
_cell.length_a   1.000
_cell.length_b   1.000
_cell.length_c   1.000
_cell.angle_alpha   90.00
_cell.angle_beta   90.00
_cell.angle_gamma   90.00
#
_symmetry.space_group_name_H-M   'P 1'
#
loop_
_entity.id
_entity.type
_entity.pdbx_description
1 polymer ?
#
loop_
_entity_poly.entity_id
_entity_poly.type
_entity_poly.pdbx_seq_one_letter_code
_entity_poly.pdbx_strand_id
1 'polypeptide(L)'
;EQDGKSINIKNAVVCSLHFTDNDYRHQSLTNDQPLKLRLLKKDAIPSQFHGPSYLSKKPIKCRKTEKTTATNRRKSKKSKK
;
A
#
# COMPACT_ATOMS: atom_id res chain seq x y z
N GLU A 1 26.50 0.78 -22.41
CA GLU A 1 25.11 1.03 -22.81
C GLU A 1 24.18 0.33 -21.82
N GLN A 2 23.10 0.97 -21.38
CA GLN A 2 22.06 0.28 -20.61
C GLN A 2 20.96 -0.14 -21.58
N ASP A 3 20.85 -1.44 -21.84
CA ASP A 3 19.72 -2.05 -22.53
C ASP A 3 18.42 -1.75 -21.77
N GLY A 4 17.72 -0.70 -22.21
CA GLY A 4 16.44 -0.31 -21.67
C GLY A 4 15.39 -1.39 -21.97
N LYS A 5 15.09 -2.23 -20.98
CA LYS A 5 14.04 -3.25 -21.10
C LYS A 5 12.69 -2.57 -21.32
N SER A 6 12.12 -2.73 -22.50
CA SER A 6 10.83 -2.13 -22.86
C SER A 6 9.72 -2.63 -21.92
N ILE A 7 9.05 -1.73 -21.23
CA ILE A 7 7.93 -2.07 -20.36
C ILE A 7 6.69 -2.28 -21.22
N ASN A 8 6.03 -3.43 -21.08
CA ASN A 8 4.72 -3.66 -21.70
C ASN A 8 3.64 -2.90 -20.90
N ILE A 9 3.25 -1.74 -21.41
CA ILE A 9 2.28 -0.82 -20.78
C ILE A 9 0.92 -1.50 -20.56
N LYS A 10 0.54 -2.49 -21.39
CA LYS A 10 -0.75 -3.19 -21.27
C LYS A 10 -0.88 -4.01 -19.98
N ASN A 11 0.24 -4.45 -19.44
CA ASN A 11 0.30 -5.22 -18.19
C ASN A 11 0.77 -4.36 -17.01
N ALA A 12 1.02 -3.06 -17.23
CA ALA A 12 1.44 -2.17 -16.18
C ALA A 12 0.26 -1.90 -15.24
N VAL A 13 0.48 -2.17 -13.96
CA VAL A 13 -0.49 -1.91 -12.90
C VAL A 13 0.12 -0.97 -11.88
N VAL A 14 -0.73 -0.15 -11.26
CA VAL A 14 -0.35 0.80 -10.22
C VAL A 14 -1.02 0.39 -8.92
N CYS A 15 -0.25 0.37 -7.83
CA CYS A 15 -0.78 0.05 -6.50
C CYS A 15 -1.85 1.07 -6.07
N SER A 16 -2.85 0.60 -5.32
CA SER A 16 -3.96 1.43 -4.81
C SER A 16 -3.51 2.62 -3.95
N LEU A 17 -2.32 2.53 -3.33
CA LEU A 17 -1.71 3.59 -2.51
C LEU A 17 -1.39 4.88 -3.29
N HIS A 18 -1.38 4.82 -4.62
CA HIS A 18 -1.10 5.97 -5.46
C HIS A 18 -2.34 6.80 -5.80
N PHE A 19 -3.53 6.35 -5.38
CA PHE A 19 -4.81 7.00 -5.59
C PHE A 19 -5.39 7.50 -4.26
N THR A 20 -6.07 8.64 -4.29
CA THR A 20 -6.77 9.17 -3.12
C THR A 20 -8.11 8.47 -2.93
N ASP A 21 -8.69 8.56 -1.73
CA ASP A 21 -10.00 7.95 -1.47
C ASP A 21 -11.12 8.51 -2.36
N ASN A 22 -11.00 9.78 -2.75
CA ASN A 22 -11.92 10.47 -3.65
C ASN A 22 -11.84 9.98 -5.10
N ASP A 23 -10.76 9.30 -5.50
CA ASP A 23 -10.61 8.75 -6.86
C ASP A 23 -11.43 7.49 -7.07
N TYR A 24 -11.92 6.90 -5.99
CA TYR A 24 -12.79 5.74 -6.04
C TYR A 24 -14.26 6.16 -6.14
N ARG A 25 -15.06 5.29 -6.75
CA ARG A 25 -16.51 5.47 -6.81
C ARG A 25 -17.10 5.18 -5.44
N HIS A 26 -17.77 6.19 -4.87
CA HIS A 26 -18.60 5.98 -3.69
C HIS A 26 -19.91 5.31 -4.13
N GLN A 27 -20.26 4.20 -3.49
CA GLN A 27 -21.48 3.47 -3.79
C GLN A 27 -22.66 4.23 -3.16
N SER A 28 -23.54 4.83 -3.97
CA SER A 28 -24.81 5.34 -3.46
C SER A 28 -25.77 4.17 -3.25
N LEU A 29 -25.93 3.76 -2.00
CA LEU A 29 -27.23 3.54 -1.35
C LEU A 29 -28.31 2.79 -2.16
N THR A 30 -28.01 1.61 -2.68
CA THR A 30 -29.04 0.56 -2.85
C THR A 30 -28.66 -0.58 -1.92
N ASN A 31 -29.39 -0.68 -0.82
CA ASN A 31 -29.01 -1.27 0.47
C ASN A 31 -28.72 -2.78 0.50
N ASP A 32 -28.78 -3.52 -0.62
CA ASP A 32 -28.85 -4.98 -0.52
C ASP A 32 -27.54 -5.74 -0.77
N GLN A 33 -26.49 -5.13 -1.35
CA GLN A 33 -25.16 -5.76 -1.38
C GLN A 33 -24.00 -4.74 -1.41
N PRO A 34 -23.11 -4.74 -0.39
CA PRO A 34 -21.84 -4.05 -0.51
C PRO A 34 -21.01 -4.72 -1.61
N LEU A 35 -20.46 -3.91 -2.53
CA LEU A 35 -19.53 -4.43 -3.54
C LEU A 35 -18.32 -5.08 -2.85
N LYS A 36 -17.96 -6.30 -3.27
CA LYS A 36 -16.77 -7.00 -2.76
C LYS A 36 -15.47 -6.26 -3.08
N LEU A 37 -15.47 -5.34 -4.05
CA LEU A 37 -14.30 -4.65 -4.55
C LEU A 37 -14.57 -3.16 -4.77
N ARG A 38 -13.59 -2.32 -4.42
CA ARG A 38 -13.59 -0.88 -4.65
C ARG A 38 -13.17 -0.57 -6.08
N LEU A 39 -13.92 0.26 -6.80
CA LEU A 39 -13.65 0.61 -8.20
C LEU A 39 -13.16 2.06 -8.33
N LEU A 40 -12.18 2.28 -9.21
CA LEU A 40 -11.73 3.62 -9.58
C LEU A 40 -12.72 4.33 -10.51
N LYS A 41 -12.72 5.66 -10.46
CA LYS A 41 -13.37 6.50 -11.48
C LYS A 41 -12.66 6.31 -12.82
N LYS A 42 -13.37 6.57 -13.94
CA LYS A 42 -12.77 6.44 -15.29
C LYS A 42 -11.59 7.38 -15.47
N ASP A 43 -11.69 8.57 -14.89
CA ASP A 43 -10.69 9.63 -15.04
C ASP A 43 -9.79 9.74 -13.80
N ALA A 44 -9.72 8.69 -12.99
CA ALA A 44 -8.83 8.64 -11.83
C ALA A 44 -7.37 8.60 -12.29
N ILE A 45 -6.58 9.57 -11.84
CA ILE A 45 -5.15 9.68 -12.15
C ILE A 45 -4.37 9.48 -10.84
N PRO A 46 -3.35 8.60 -10.81
CA PRO A 46 -2.53 8.43 -9.62
C PRO A 46 -1.81 9.74 -9.30
N SER A 47 -1.95 10.22 -8.08
CA SER A 47 -1.41 11.50 -7.61
C SER A 47 -0.49 11.36 -6.40
N GLN A 48 -0.60 10.26 -5.66
CA GLN A 48 0.19 10.02 -4.46
C GLN A 48 1.49 9.29 -4.79
N PHE A 49 2.54 10.06 -5.07
CA PHE A 49 3.89 9.53 -5.21
C PHE A 49 4.75 10.00 -4.04
N HIS A 50 4.85 9.15 -3.03
CA HIS A 50 5.77 9.39 -1.93
C HIS A 50 7.19 9.36 -2.50
N GLY A 51 7.80 10.54 -2.58
CA GLY A 51 9.21 10.66 -2.90
C GLY A 51 10.06 9.90 -1.88
N PRO A 52 11.32 9.63 -2.22
CA PRO A 52 12.22 8.93 -1.31
C PRO A 52 12.29 9.64 0.04
N SER A 53 12.14 8.89 1.13
CA SER A 53 12.12 9.44 2.49
C SER A 53 13.39 10.24 2.83
N TYR A 54 14.52 9.90 2.23
CA TYR A 54 15.80 10.58 2.41
C TYR A 54 15.84 12.00 1.81
N LEU A 55 14.93 12.35 0.89
CA LEU A 55 14.80 13.72 0.36
C LEU A 55 13.83 14.57 1.17
N SER A 56 13.15 14.00 2.17
CA SER A 56 12.20 14.75 2.98
C SER A 56 12.94 15.70 3.92
N LYS A 57 12.55 16.98 3.93
CA LYS A 57 13.11 18.01 4.83
C LYS A 57 12.75 17.77 6.32
N LYS A 58 11.96 16.74 6.61
CA LYS A 58 11.57 16.41 7.98
C LYS A 58 12.73 15.66 8.63
N PRO A 59 13.22 16.09 9.80
CA PRO A 59 14.27 15.37 10.48
C PRO A 59 13.78 13.95 10.76
N ILE A 60 14.48 12.96 10.19
CA ILE A 60 14.30 11.56 10.53
C ILE A 60 14.71 11.45 11.99
N LYS A 61 13.74 11.42 12.91
CA LYS A 61 14.02 11.10 14.30
C LYS A 61 14.57 9.68 14.31
N CYS A 62 15.88 9.53 14.42
CA CYS A 62 16.51 8.26 14.71
C CYS A 62 15.92 7.76 16.02
N ARG A 63 14.91 6.88 15.95
CA ARG A 63 14.50 6.11 17.12
C ARG A 63 15.71 5.28 17.49
N LYS A 64 16.35 5.62 18.61
CA LYS A 64 17.26 4.69 19.27
C LYS A 64 16.46 3.42 19.47
N THR A 65 16.83 2.36 18.76
CA THR A 65 16.46 1.00 19.13
C THR A 65 17.05 0.78 20.52
N GLU A 66 16.23 0.98 21.54
CA GLU A 66 16.48 0.34 22.82
C GLU A 66 16.60 -1.14 22.51
N LYS A 67 17.75 -1.73 22.87
CA LYS A 67 18.04 -3.14 22.69
C LYS A 67 16.98 -3.92 23.49
N THR A 68 15.87 -4.29 22.84
CA THR A 68 14.96 -5.26 23.43
C THR A 68 15.72 -6.57 23.44
N THR A 69 16.12 -6.97 24.64
CA THR A 69 16.68 -8.29 24.93
C THR A 69 15.77 -9.34 24.27
N ALA A 70 16.33 -10.08 23.33
CA ALA A 70 15.66 -11.18 22.68
C ALA A 70 15.33 -12.25 23.74
N THR A 71 14.06 -12.36 24.14
CA THR A 71 13.57 -13.50 24.91
C THR A 71 12.63 -14.34 24.04
N ASN A 72 13.25 -15.38 23.46
CA ASN A 72 12.72 -16.72 23.26
C ASN A 72 11.35 -16.90 22.58
N ARG A 73 11.47 -17.17 21.27
CA ARG A 73 10.73 -18.19 20.50
C ARG A 73 10.23 -19.37 21.37
N ARG A 74 8.91 -19.46 21.60
CA ARG A 74 8.24 -20.74 21.87
C ARG A 74 6.98 -20.88 21.00
N LYS A 75 7.00 -21.97 20.21
CA LYS A 75 5.95 -22.43 19.29
C LYS A 75 4.62 -22.59 20.04
N SER A 76 3.54 -22.01 19.54
CA SER A 76 2.19 -22.39 19.91
C SER A 76 1.89 -23.78 19.34
N LYS A 77 1.88 -24.81 20.19
CA LYS A 77 1.25 -26.08 19.85
C LYS A 77 -0.25 -25.94 20.04
N LYS A 78 -0.96 -26.24 18.95
CA LYS A 78 -2.41 -26.37 18.80
C LYS A 78 -2.91 -27.56 19.64
N SER A 79 -3.98 -27.37 20.41
CA SER A 79 -4.81 -28.46 20.93
C SER A 79 -6.27 -28.02 20.98
N LYS A 80 -7.08 -28.58 20.07
CA LYS A 80 -8.54 -28.70 20.20
C LYS A 80 -8.84 -29.67 21.34
N LYS A 81 -9.80 -29.36 22.22
CA LYS A 81 -10.92 -30.26 22.53
C LYS A 81 -12.02 -29.46 23.20
#